data_AF-A0A4Y2BCS7-F1
#
_entry.id   AF-A0A4Y2BCS7-F1
#
_cell.length_a   1.000
_cell.length_b   1.000
_cell.length_c   1.000
_cell.angle_alpha   90.00
_cell.angle_beta   90.00
_cell.angle_gamma   90.00
#
_symmetry.space_group_name_H-M   'P 1'
#
loop_
_entity.id
_entity.type
_entity.pdbx_description
1 polymer ?
#
loop_
_entity_poly.entity_id
_entity_poly.type
_entity_poly.pdbx_seq_one_letter_code
_entity_poly.pdbx_strand_id
1 'polypeptide(L)'
;MDETGISTVPNRTPKVITPKGKETVCKISSAERDQTVTVVCCMSATGVFVPPASILPRKRMNPLLYKDAPNGTLPLISNTGYMNSRLFIDWLKHFVKHAKPSADDPVLLMADNHISHFSLPAVLFY
;
A
#
# COMPACT_ATOMS: atom_id res chain seq x y z
N MET A 1 10.42 -6.13 2.08
CA MET A 1 9.07 -5.76 1.63
C MET A 1 8.21 -5.71 2.86
N ASP A 2 7.39 -4.68 2.97
CA ASP A 2 6.47 -4.51 4.09
C ASP A 2 5.25 -3.71 3.63
N GLU A 3 4.15 -3.88 4.36
CA GLU A 3 2.89 -3.19 4.14
C GLU A 3 2.60 -2.15 5.20
N THR A 4 2.10 -1.00 4.76
CA THR A 4 1.65 0.06 5.66
C THR A 4 0.25 0.51 5.31
N GLY A 5 -0.59 0.67 6.32
CA GLY A 5 -1.92 1.22 6.19
C GLY A 5 -1.89 2.74 6.30
N ILE A 6 -2.34 3.44 5.25
CA ILE A 6 -2.49 4.89 5.23
C ILE A 6 -3.97 5.24 5.33
N SER A 7 -4.35 5.95 6.40
CA SER A 7 -5.72 6.47 6.54
C SER A 7 -5.92 7.68 5.64
N THR A 8 -7.04 7.70 4.90
CA THR A 8 -7.43 8.86 4.06
C THR A 8 -7.88 10.06 4.90
N VAL A 9 -8.26 9.84 6.15
CA VAL A 9 -8.68 10.89 7.07
C VAL A 9 -7.55 11.15 8.07
N PRO A 10 -7.00 12.39 8.12
CA PRO A 10 -5.97 12.72 9.10
C PRO A 10 -6.46 12.47 10.52
N ASN A 11 -5.75 11.66 11.31
CA ASN A 11 -6.17 11.35 12.69
C ASN A 11 -5.89 12.50 13.67
N ARG A 12 -4.98 13.42 13.33
CA ARG A 12 -4.72 14.59 14.17
C ARG A 12 -5.84 15.62 14.03
N THR A 13 -6.33 16.10 15.15
CA THR A 13 -7.13 17.33 15.20
C THR A 13 -6.18 18.52 15.04
N PRO A 14 -6.46 19.48 14.14
CA PRO A 14 -5.67 20.70 14.09
C PRO A 14 -5.78 21.42 15.44
N LYS A 15 -4.69 22.06 15.88
CA LYS A 15 -4.78 23.00 17.01
C LYS A 15 -5.56 24.22 16.51
N VAL A 16 -6.70 24.51 17.15
CA VAL A 16 -7.58 25.62 16.78
C VAL A 16 -7.52 26.68 17.88
N ILE A 17 -7.36 27.94 17.50
CA ILE A 17 -7.47 29.08 18.42
C ILE A 17 -8.91 29.60 18.34
N THR A 18 -9.61 29.68 19.47
CA THR A 18 -10.98 30.19 19.55
C THR A 18 -11.14 31.23 20.66
N PRO A 19 -12.12 32.15 20.56
CA PRO A 19 -12.48 33.05 21.65
C PRO A 19 -12.87 32.29 22.92
N LYS A 20 -12.49 32.83 24.08
CA LYS A 20 -12.83 32.27 25.39
C LYS A 20 -14.36 32.12 25.53
N GLY A 21 -14.83 30.90 25.80
CA GLY A 21 -16.25 30.58 25.97
C GLY A 21 -16.94 29.95 24.76
N LYS A 22 -16.24 29.70 23.65
CA LYS A 22 -16.82 28.98 22.50
C LYS A 22 -16.66 27.46 22.65
N GLU A 23 -17.76 26.78 22.94
CA GLU A 23 -17.79 25.34 23.24
C GLU A 23 -17.84 24.42 22.00
N THR A 24 -18.28 24.93 20.85
CA THR A 24 -18.35 24.17 19.60
C THR A 24 -17.09 24.39 18.74
N VAL A 25 -16.05 23.61 19.06
CA VAL A 25 -14.84 23.47 18.24
C VAL A 25 -14.78 22.05 17.70
N CYS A 26 -15.65 21.73 16.75
CA CYS A 26 -15.78 20.37 16.23
C CYS A 26 -15.04 20.21 14.90
N LYS A 27 -14.32 19.10 14.75
CA LYS A 27 -13.77 18.67 13.46
C LYS A 27 -14.87 17.95 12.68
N ILE A 28 -15.22 18.46 11.51
CA ILE A 28 -16.01 17.72 10.53
C ILE A 28 -15.07 16.66 9.94
N SER A 29 -15.30 15.39 10.26
CA SER A 29 -14.58 14.27 9.66
C SER A 29 -15.40 13.68 8.52
N SER A 30 -14.74 13.31 7.42
CA SER A 30 -15.36 12.61 6.29
C SER A 30 -15.99 11.27 6.75
N ALA A 31 -17.03 10.82 6.04
CA ALA A 31 -17.60 9.47 6.19
C ALA A 31 -16.63 8.36 5.74
N GLU A 32 -15.53 8.71 5.08
CA GLU A 32 -14.42 7.79 4.76
C GLU A 32 -13.51 7.49 5.96
N ARG A 33 -13.81 8.06 7.12
CA ARG A 33 -13.14 7.69 8.38
C ARG A 33 -13.28 6.17 8.53
N ASP A 34 -12.14 5.49 8.64
CA ASP A 34 -11.95 4.03 8.66
C ASP A 34 -11.66 3.34 7.32
N GLN A 35 -11.68 4.05 6.18
CA GLN A 35 -11.09 3.52 4.94
C GLN A 35 -9.57 3.71 4.94
N THR A 36 -8.85 2.59 5.02
CA THR A 36 -7.39 2.56 4.98
C THR A 36 -6.93 2.03 3.63
N VAL A 37 -5.99 2.72 3.02
CA VAL A 37 -5.30 2.28 1.81
C VAL A 37 -4.05 1.54 2.23
N THR A 38 -3.86 0.31 1.76
CA THR A 38 -2.63 -0.43 2.03
C THR A 38 -1.61 -0.08 0.96
N VAL A 39 -0.43 0.38 1.37
CA VAL A 39 0.72 0.62 0.48
C VAL A 39 1.77 -0.43 0.77
N VAL A 40 2.28 -1.04 -0.29
CA VAL A 40 3.32 -2.06 -0.26
C VAL A 40 4.60 -1.46 -0.77
N CYS A 41 5.63 -1.45 0.08
CA CYS A 41 6.92 -0.85 -0.22
C CYS A 41 8.03 -1.91 -0.17
N CYS A 42 9.03 -1.76 -1.04
CA CYS A 42 10.23 -2.59 -1.01
C CYS A 42 11.45 -1.78 -1.44
N MET A 43 12.53 -1.87 -0.67
CA MET A 43 13.78 -1.16 -0.91
C MET A 43 14.98 -2.09 -0.68
N SER A 44 16.06 -1.84 -1.40
CA SER A 44 17.37 -2.47 -1.19
C SER A 44 18.19 -1.71 -0.14
N ALA A 45 19.25 -2.35 0.36
CA ALA A 45 20.21 -1.70 1.25
C ALA A 45 20.97 -0.53 0.60
N THR A 46 21.06 -0.51 -0.74
CA THR A 46 21.67 0.58 -1.51
C THR A 46 20.74 1.78 -1.72
N GLY A 47 19.49 1.71 -1.24
CA GLY A 47 18.51 2.79 -1.36
C GLY A 47 17.72 2.77 -2.68
N VAL A 48 17.85 1.73 -3.49
CA VAL A 48 17.01 1.53 -4.68
C VAL A 48 15.67 0.96 -4.24
N PHE A 49 14.56 1.56 -4.70
CA PHE A 49 13.22 1.10 -4.35
C PHE A 49 12.49 0.55 -5.58
N VAL A 50 11.67 -0.48 -5.33
CA VAL A 50 10.67 -0.93 -6.30
C VAL A 50 9.49 0.04 -6.22
N PRO A 51 8.95 0.52 -7.35
CA PRO A 51 7.76 1.38 -7.34
C PRO A 51 6.65 0.75 -6.48
N PRO A 52 6.01 1.52 -5.59
CA PRO A 52 5.11 0.97 -4.59
C PRO A 52 3.89 0.33 -5.24
N ALA A 53 3.25 -0.60 -4.55
CA ALA A 53 1.89 -1.01 -4.89
C ALA A 53 0.91 -0.37 -3.90
N SER A 54 -0.29 -0.08 -4.39
CA SER A 54 -1.33 0.56 -3.58
C SER A 54 -2.63 -0.20 -3.76
N ILE A 55 -3.20 -0.64 -2.64
CA ILE A 55 -4.39 -1.47 -2.58
C ILE A 55 -5.54 -0.64 -2.02
N LEU A 56 -6.53 -0.36 -2.86
CA LEU A 56 -7.74 0.37 -2.45
C LEU A 56 -8.86 -0.60 -2.05
N PRO A 57 -9.63 -0.30 -0.98
CA PRO A 57 -10.79 -1.09 -0.56
C PRO A 57 -11.98 -0.91 -1.52
N ARG A 58 -11.95 -1.59 -2.67
CA ARG A 58 -12.94 -1.44 -3.75
C ARG A 58 -13.20 -2.74 -4.50
N LYS A 59 -14.43 -2.83 -5.04
CA LYS A 59 -14.87 -3.89 -5.97
C LYS A 59 -14.55 -3.59 -7.44
N ARG A 60 -14.38 -2.31 -7.79
CA ARG A 60 -14.16 -1.84 -9.16
C ARG A 60 -12.99 -0.88 -9.20
N MET A 61 -12.14 -1.07 -10.21
CA MET A 61 -10.98 -0.19 -10.45
C MET A 61 -11.48 1.16 -10.96
N ASN A 62 -10.97 2.24 -10.39
CA ASN A 62 -11.13 3.59 -10.93
C ASN A 62 -9.73 4.18 -11.13
N PRO A 63 -9.25 4.32 -12.38
CA PRO A 63 -7.92 4.85 -12.67
C PRO A 63 -7.68 6.25 -12.12
N LEU A 64 -8.73 7.06 -11.98
CA LEU A 64 -8.62 8.43 -11.47
C LEU A 64 -8.15 8.50 -10.01
N LEU A 65 -8.28 7.41 -9.24
CA LEU A 65 -7.82 7.36 -7.84
C LEU A 65 -6.31 7.21 -7.72
N TYR A 66 -5.64 6.83 -8.81
CA TYR A 66 -4.19 6.78 -8.93
C TYR A 66 -3.64 7.94 -9.74
N LYS A 67 -4.48 8.95 -10.02
CA LYS A 67 -4.03 10.20 -10.60
C LYS A 67 -3.02 10.81 -9.64
N ASP A 68 -1.87 11.19 -10.16
CA ASP A 68 -0.74 11.76 -9.41
C ASP A 68 -0.05 10.78 -8.44
N ALA A 69 -0.32 9.47 -8.55
CA ALA A 69 0.47 8.46 -7.85
C ALA A 69 1.93 8.44 -8.36
N PRO A 70 2.91 8.03 -7.54
CA PRO A 70 4.29 7.91 -7.96
C PRO A 70 4.43 7.10 -9.26
N ASN A 71 5.33 7.51 -10.14
CA ASN A 71 5.53 6.83 -11.41
C ASN A 71 5.86 5.35 -11.22
N GLY A 72 5.17 4.49 -11.97
CA GLY A 72 5.33 3.04 -11.88
C GLY A 72 4.55 2.39 -10.72
N THR A 73 3.75 3.15 -9.96
CA THR A 73 2.89 2.57 -8.91
C THR A 73 2.02 1.46 -9.49
N LEU A 74 1.96 0.32 -8.81
CA LEU A 74 1.08 -0.78 -9.18
C LEU A 74 -0.32 -0.57 -8.55
N PRO A 75 -1.36 -0.26 -9.34
CA PRO A 75 -2.71 -0.09 -8.81
C PRO A 75 -3.35 -1.45 -8.55
N LEU A 76 -3.76 -1.69 -7.31
CA LEU A 76 -4.42 -2.93 -6.88
C LEU A 76 -5.72 -2.61 -6.16
N ILE A 77 -6.68 -3.52 -6.20
CA ILE A 77 -7.94 -3.38 -5.48
C ILE A 77 -8.27 -4.67 -4.76
N SER A 78 -8.87 -4.55 -3.58
CA SER A 78 -9.45 -5.68 -2.86
C SER A 78 -10.72 -5.24 -2.14
N ASN A 79 -11.62 -6.18 -1.84
CA ASN A 79 -12.85 -5.85 -1.11
C ASN A 79 -12.57 -5.28 0.28
N THR A 80 -11.44 -5.66 0.89
CA THR A 80 -11.07 -5.30 2.26
C THR A 80 -10.05 -4.16 2.32
N GLY A 81 -9.39 -3.83 1.21
CA GLY A 81 -8.25 -2.90 1.17
C GLY A 81 -6.91 -3.50 1.58
N TYR A 82 -6.90 -4.77 2.01
CA TYR A 82 -5.68 -5.49 2.41
C TYR A 82 -5.14 -6.40 1.31
N MET A 83 -3.89 -6.83 1.50
CA MET A 83 -3.25 -7.84 0.66
C MET A 83 -3.95 -9.20 0.77
N ASN A 84 -3.90 -9.98 -0.31
CA ASN A 84 -4.27 -11.39 -0.33
C ASN A 84 -3.29 -12.13 -1.25
N SER A 85 -3.33 -13.46 -1.23
CA SER A 85 -2.37 -14.28 -1.97
C SER A 85 -2.39 -14.05 -3.48
N ARG A 86 -3.53 -13.72 -4.08
CA ARG A 86 -3.59 -13.43 -5.53
C ARG A 86 -2.90 -12.11 -5.86
N LEU A 87 -3.19 -11.06 -5.09
CA LEU A 87 -2.56 -9.76 -5.23
C LEU A 87 -1.05 -9.84 -4.95
N PHE A 88 -0.63 -10.70 -4.02
CA PHE A 88 0.77 -10.94 -3.76
C PHE A 88 1.50 -11.52 -4.97
N ILE A 89 0.89 -12.42 -5.75
CA ILE A 89 1.48 -12.90 -7.01
C ILE A 89 1.64 -11.77 -8.03
N ASP A 90 0.63 -10.92 -8.17
CA ASP A 90 0.72 -9.76 -9.08
C ASP A 90 1.81 -8.78 -8.62
N TRP A 91 1.97 -8.61 -7.31
CA TRP A 91 3.06 -7.86 -6.72
C TRP A 91 4.44 -8.52 -6.96
N LEU A 92 4.56 -9.85 -6.86
CA LEU A 92 5.80 -10.58 -7.15
C LEU A 92 6.24 -10.41 -8.61
N LYS A 93 5.30 -10.44 -9.56
CA LYS A 93 5.58 -10.13 -10.97
C LYS A 93 6.11 -8.70 -11.15
N HIS A 94 5.51 -7.75 -10.45
CA HIS A 94 5.96 -6.36 -10.43
C HIS A 94 7.35 -6.24 -9.81
N PHE A 95 7.61 -6.95 -8.71
CA PHE A 95 8.93 -7.03 -8.08
C PHE A 95 9.98 -7.53 -9.06
N VAL A 96 9.79 -8.68 -9.72
CA VAL A 96 10.74 -9.23 -10.71
C VAL A 96 10.97 -8.28 -11.87
N LYS A 97 9.92 -7.62 -12.38
CA LYS A 97 10.04 -6.63 -13.46
C LYS A 97 10.99 -5.48 -13.11
N HIS A 98 11.02 -5.06 -11.83
CA HIS A 98 11.81 -3.92 -11.38
C HIS A 98 13.16 -4.30 -10.77
N ALA A 99 13.20 -5.35 -9.96
CA ALA A 99 14.42 -5.88 -9.34
C ALA A 99 15.30 -6.62 -10.35
N LYS A 100 14.70 -7.19 -11.42
CA LYS A 100 15.38 -7.91 -12.51
C LYS A 100 16.41 -8.94 -12.03
N PRO A 101 16.03 -9.85 -11.10
CA PRO A 101 16.93 -10.91 -10.67
C PRO A 101 17.38 -11.75 -11.86
N SER A 102 18.62 -12.20 -11.81
CA SER A 102 19.20 -13.14 -12.80
C SER A 102 20.08 -14.18 -12.10
N ALA A 103 20.55 -15.18 -12.86
CA ALA A 103 21.48 -16.17 -12.31
C ALA A 103 22.83 -15.55 -11.90
N ASP A 104 23.26 -14.50 -12.62
CA ASP A 104 24.53 -13.80 -12.36
C ASP A 104 24.38 -12.70 -11.29
N ASP A 105 23.16 -12.19 -11.09
CA ASP A 105 22.81 -11.17 -10.10
C ASP A 105 21.54 -11.59 -9.32
N PRO A 106 21.68 -12.48 -8.32
CA PRO A 106 20.55 -12.98 -7.55
C PRO A 106 20.03 -11.93 -6.56
N VAL A 107 18.71 -11.82 -6.45
CA VAL A 107 18.06 -10.89 -5.50
C VAL A 107 17.34 -11.66 -4.41
N LEU A 108 17.62 -11.33 -3.15
CA LEU A 108 16.90 -11.85 -1.99
C LEU A 108 15.73 -10.92 -1.62
N LEU A 109 14.51 -11.45 -1.65
CA LEU A 109 13.34 -10.79 -1.12
C LEU A 109 13.10 -11.19 0.34
N MET A 110 13.12 -10.22 1.25
CA MET A 110 12.68 -10.40 2.64
C MET A 110 11.25 -9.89 2.81
N ALA A 111 10.38 -10.69 3.41
CA ALA A 111 9.00 -10.36 3.77
C ALA A 111 8.66 -11.02 5.11
N ASP A 112 7.56 -10.59 5.74
CA ASP A 112 7.08 -11.19 6.98
C ASP A 112 6.39 -12.55 6.75
N ASN A 113 6.00 -13.21 7.84
CA ASN A 113 5.30 -14.50 7.80
C ASN A 113 3.77 -14.36 7.72
N HIS A 114 3.25 -13.31 7.07
CA HIS A 114 1.81 -13.14 6.92
C HIS A 114 1.21 -14.15 5.93
N ILE A 115 0.00 -14.65 6.21
CA ILE A 115 -0.65 -15.72 5.44
C ILE A 115 -0.90 -15.35 3.97
N SER A 116 -1.01 -14.06 3.64
CA SER A 116 -1.12 -13.62 2.25
C SER A 116 0.13 -13.96 1.43
N HIS A 117 1.30 -14.01 2.06
CA HIS A 117 2.58 -14.30 1.41
C HIS A 117 2.77 -15.80 1.18
N PHE A 118 2.08 -16.62 1.97
CA PHE A 118 2.23 -18.05 1.95
C PHE A 118 1.16 -18.71 1.08
N SER A 119 1.48 -18.88 -0.21
CA SER A 119 0.66 -19.67 -1.12
C SER A 119 1.53 -20.52 -2.05
N LEU A 120 1.03 -21.67 -2.48
CA LEU A 120 1.79 -22.57 -3.37
C LEU A 120 2.29 -21.86 -4.65
N PRO A 121 1.49 -21.00 -5.32
CA PRO A 121 1.98 -20.23 -6.47
C PRO A 121 3.07 -19.22 -6.12
N ALA A 122 3.11 -18.72 -4.88
CA ALA A 122 4.15 -17.78 -4.44
C ALA A 122 5.46 -18.51 -4.13
N VAL A 123 5.38 -19.69 -3.51
CA VAL A 123 6.55 -20.52 -3.20
C VAL A 123 7.20 -21.08 -4.47
N LEU A 124 6.38 -21.46 -5.45
CA LEU A 124 6.86 -21.96 -6.74
C LEU A 124 7.08 -20.85 -7.77
N PHE A 125 7.12 -19.59 -7.34
CA PHE A 125 7.33 -18.46 -8.25
C PHE A 125 8.80 -18.40 -8.68
N TYR A 126 9.05 -18.58 -9.98
CA TYR A 126 10.37 -18.50 -10.61
C TYR A 126 10.37 -17.47 -11.74
#